data_AF-A0A2N5S3R9-F1
#
_entry.id   AF-A0A2N5S3R9-F1
#
_cell.length_a   1.000
_cell.length_b   1.000
_cell.length_c   1.000
_cell.angle_alpha   90.00
_cell.angle_beta   90.00
_cell.angle_gamma   90.00
#
_symmetry.space_group_name_H-M   'P 1'
#
loop_
_entity.id
_entity.type
_entity.pdbx_description
1 polymer ?
#
loop_
_entity_poly.entity_id
_entity_poly.type
_entity_poly.pdbx_seq_one_letter_code
_entity_poly.pdbx_strand_id
1 'polypeptide(L)'
;MLGFVLTNFIEMNKLWFRLQHQGLSCDQEKQEMERKELRILVGTEYVRLSQLDGVDPDMYQEMILPAVLEQAVNCKDTFAQKYLMEVVIQVFTDDFHLHTLGPFLSVTAQLHPKVNIKRIVNMLII
;
A
#
# COMPACT_ATOMS: atom_id res chain seq x y z
N MET A 1 8.68 13.09 -14.51
CA MET A 1 8.20 13.58 -13.19
C MET A 1 7.55 12.47 -12.39
N LEU A 2 6.51 11.81 -12.91
CA LEU A 2 5.83 10.69 -12.24
C LEU A 2 6.77 9.55 -11.79
N GLY A 3 7.69 9.09 -12.65
CA GLY A 3 8.63 8.03 -12.30
C GLY A 3 9.53 8.37 -11.10
N PHE A 4 9.88 9.65 -10.91
CA PHE A 4 10.62 10.09 -9.72
C PHE A 4 9.76 10.00 -8.46
N VAL A 5 8.49 10.41 -8.53
CA VAL A 5 7.54 10.32 -7.41
C VAL A 5 7.29 8.85 -7.03
N LEU A 6 7.08 7.97 -8.03
CA LEU A 6 6.93 6.54 -7.80
C LEU A 6 8.20 5.92 -7.20
N THR A 7 9.38 6.32 -7.66
CA THR A 7 10.64 5.85 -7.06
C THR A 7 10.75 6.29 -5.60
N ASN A 8 10.44 7.56 -5.29
CA ASN A 8 10.45 8.06 -3.92
C ASN A 8 9.45 7.28 -3.04
N PHE A 9 8.25 7.05 -3.55
CA PHE A 9 7.22 6.25 -2.89
C PHE A 9 7.70 4.82 -2.57
N ILE A 10 8.33 4.15 -3.53
CA ILE A 10 8.89 2.80 -3.35
C ILE A 10 9.96 2.81 -2.26
N GLU A 11 10.90 3.75 -2.31
CA GLU A 11 11.98 3.83 -1.32
C GLU A 11 11.47 4.15 0.08
N MET A 12 10.47 5.02 0.21
CA MET A 12 9.81 5.28 1.49
C MET A 12 9.13 4.04 2.07
N ASN A 13 8.40 3.28 1.25
CA ASN A 13 7.78 2.03 1.70
C ASN A 13 8.84 1.02 2.16
N LYS A 14 9.94 0.88 1.41
CA LYS A 14 11.07 0.01 1.81
C LYS A 14 11.67 0.43 3.16
N LEU A 15 11.84 1.73 3.42
CA LEU A 15 12.33 2.22 4.71
C LEU A 15 11.37 1.82 5.84
N TRP A 16 10.07 1.99 5.64
CA TRP A 16 9.06 1.58 6.62
C TRP A 16 9.03 0.06 6.87
N PHE A 17 9.23 -0.76 5.84
CA PHE A 17 9.34 -2.22 6.00
C PHE A 17 10.60 -2.62 6.78
N ARG A 18 11.73 -1.93 6.56
CA ARG A 18 12.99 -2.20 7.28
C ARG A 18 12.89 -1.92 8.78
N LEU A 19 12.05 -0.95 9.19
CA LEU A 19 11.84 -0.65 10.61
C LEU A 19 11.34 -1.85 11.40
N GLN A 20 10.63 -2.79 10.78
CA GLN A 20 10.20 -4.04 11.44
C GLN A 20 11.36 -4.87 12.00
N HIS A 21 12.53 -4.78 11.37
CA HIS A 21 13.70 -5.60 11.70
C HIS A 21 14.80 -4.80 12.41
N GLN A 22 14.55 -3.52 12.72
CA GLN A 22 15.53 -2.68 13.41
C GLN A 22 15.36 -2.76 14.92
N GLY A 23 16.19 -3.60 15.55
CA GLY A 23 16.47 -3.56 16.99
C GLY A 23 16.54 -4.95 17.65
N LEU A 24 16.88 -4.96 18.94
CA LEU A 24 16.99 -6.19 19.74
C LEU A 24 15.60 -6.72 20.10
N SER A 25 15.48 -8.03 20.31
CA SER A 25 14.19 -8.72 20.58
C SER A 25 13.43 -8.22 21.82
N CYS A 26 14.10 -7.51 22.75
CA CYS A 26 13.48 -6.92 23.93
C CYS A 26 12.61 -5.70 23.62
N ASP A 27 12.84 -4.99 22.51
CA ASP A 27 12.16 -3.74 22.17
C ASP A 27 11.06 -3.90 21.10
N GLN A 28 10.67 -5.14 20.79
CA GLN A 28 9.72 -5.44 19.71
C GLN A 28 8.37 -4.73 19.85
N GLU A 29 7.83 -4.65 21.07
CA GLU A 29 6.55 -3.99 21.31
C GLU A 29 6.61 -2.48 21.08
N LYS A 30 7.70 -1.84 21.50
CA LYS A 30 7.94 -0.41 21.27
C LYS A 30 8.12 -0.11 19.78
N GLN A 31 8.87 -0.94 19.06
CA GLN A 31 9.07 -0.82 17.61
C GLN A 31 7.75 -0.99 16.85
N GLU A 32 6.90 -1.94 17.26
CA GLU A 32 5.58 -2.10 16.66
C GLU A 32 4.69 -0.86 16.86
N MET A 33 4.76 -0.21 18.02
CA MET A 33 4.03 1.04 18.28
C MET A 33 4.54 2.18 17.40
N GLU A 34 5.85 2.44 17.39
CA GLU A 34 6.47 3.47 16.53
C GLU A 34 6.13 3.24 15.06
N ARG A 35 6.18 1.99 14.61
CA ARG A 35 5.83 1.63 13.24
C ARG A 35 4.35 1.87 12.91
N LYS A 36 3.44 1.62 13.87
CA LYS A 36 2.00 1.92 13.73
C LYS A 36 1.75 3.43 13.62
N GLU A 37 2.52 4.26 14.32
CA GLU A 37 2.43 5.72 14.21
C GLU A 37 2.94 6.20 12.84
N LEU A 38 4.06 5.65 12.38
CA LEU A 38 4.68 6.03 11.10
C LEU A 38 3.86 5.61 9.86
N ARG A 39 2.85 4.74 10.01
CA ARG A 39 1.98 4.37 8.88
C ARG A 39 1.34 5.58 8.21
N ILE A 40 1.04 6.64 8.98
CA ILE A 40 0.43 7.88 8.47
C ILE A 40 1.32 8.54 7.40
N LEU A 41 2.65 8.46 7.56
CA LEU A 41 3.59 8.98 6.58
C LEU A 41 3.49 8.23 5.25
N VAL A 42 3.37 6.90 5.31
CA VAL A 42 3.12 6.07 4.13
C VAL A 42 1.80 6.45 3.48
N GLY A 43 0.71 6.56 4.25
CA GLY A 43 -0.59 6.98 3.73
C GLY A 43 -0.57 8.36 3.06
N THR A 44 0.23 9.29 3.58
CA THR A 44 0.37 10.63 3.00
C THR A 44 0.99 10.59 1.60
N GLU A 45 1.91 9.66 1.32
CA GLU A 45 2.47 9.49 -0.02
C GLU A 45 1.43 8.93 -1.01
N TYR A 46 0.53 8.05 -0.57
CA TYR A 46 -0.59 7.62 -1.41
C TYR A 46 -1.50 8.79 -1.78
N VAL A 47 -1.82 9.66 -0.82
CA VAL A 47 -2.63 10.86 -1.08
C VAL A 47 -1.92 11.78 -2.06
N ARG A 48 -0.61 11.94 -1.95
CA ARG A 48 0.17 12.69 -2.93
C ARG A 48 0.10 12.07 -4.32
N LEU A 49 0.19 10.74 -4.43
CA LEU A 49 0.07 10.04 -5.71
C LEU A 49 -1.30 10.24 -6.35
N SER A 50 -2.40 10.21 -5.58
CA SER A 50 -3.75 10.43 -6.12
C SER A 50 -4.03 11.88 -6.50
N GLN A 51 -3.29 12.83 -5.93
CA GLN A 51 -3.40 14.26 -6.22
C GLN A 51 -2.46 14.76 -7.32
N LEU A 52 -1.64 13.89 -7.93
CA LEU A 52 -0.76 14.31 -9.02
C LEU A 52 -1.58 14.80 -10.22
N ASP A 53 -1.25 15.99 -10.70
CA ASP A 53 -1.87 16.55 -11.91
C ASP A 53 -1.69 15.60 -13.10
N GLY A 54 -2.80 15.28 -13.77
CA GLY A 54 -2.79 14.41 -14.95
C GLY A 54 -2.82 12.91 -14.65
N VAL A 55 -3.18 12.49 -13.43
CA VAL A 55 -3.54 11.08 -13.18
C VAL A 55 -4.88 10.77 -13.83
N ASP A 56 -4.82 10.13 -14.99
CA ASP A 56 -5.96 9.54 -15.67
C ASP A 56 -6.05 8.02 -15.38
N PRO A 57 -7.18 7.36 -15.75
CA PRO A 57 -7.37 5.94 -15.49
C PRO A 57 -6.31 5.04 -16.13
N ASP A 58 -5.80 5.41 -17.32
CA ASP A 58 -4.78 4.63 -18.03
C ASP A 58 -3.45 4.69 -17.26
N MET A 59 -3.04 5.89 -16.83
CA MET A 59 -1.84 6.10 -16.03
C MET A 59 -1.92 5.38 -14.68
N TYR A 60 -3.10 5.38 -14.06
CA TYR A 60 -3.34 4.65 -12.83
C TYR A 60 -3.18 3.14 -13.03
N GLN A 61 -3.83 2.59 -14.06
CA GLN A 61 -3.84 1.16 -14.35
C GLN A 61 -2.47 0.63 -14.79
N GLU A 62 -1.72 1.38 -15.59
CA GLU A 62 -0.46 0.93 -16.19
C GLU A 62 0.77 1.19 -15.32
N MET A 63 0.76 2.24 -14.49
CA MET A 63 1.95 2.65 -13.73
C MET A 63 1.75 2.70 -12.22
N ILE A 64 0.70 3.37 -11.73
CA ILE A 64 0.57 3.64 -10.28
C ILE A 64 0.15 2.38 -9.54
N LEU A 65 -0.97 1.75 -9.96
CA LEU A 65 -1.49 0.59 -9.28
C LEU A 65 -0.51 -0.59 -9.30
N PRO A 66 0.14 -0.95 -10.42
CA PRO A 66 1.14 -2.02 -10.41
C PRO A 66 2.27 -1.77 -9.41
N ALA A 67 2.83 -0.55 -9.39
CA ALA A 67 3.91 -0.19 -8.48
C ALA A 67 3.50 -0.29 -7.00
N VAL A 68 2.29 0.17 -6.70
CA VAL A 68 1.67 0.10 -5.36
C VAL A 68 1.42 -1.35 -4.92
N LEU A 69 0.79 -2.16 -5.77
CA LEU A 69 0.47 -3.55 -5.46
C LEU A 69 1.74 -4.39 -5.33
N GLU A 70 2.77 -4.10 -6.13
CA GLU A 70 4.08 -4.73 -5.99
C GLU A 70 4.68 -4.50 -4.59
N GLN A 71 4.54 -3.29 -4.01
CA GLN A 71 4.99 -3.04 -2.63
C GLN A 71 4.22 -3.90 -1.62
N ALA A 72 2.91 -4.07 -1.79
CA ALA A 72 2.10 -4.93 -0.94
C ALA A 72 2.56 -6.39 -1.01
N VAL A 73 2.77 -6.94 -2.20
CA VAL A 73 3.23 -8.34 -2.34
C VAL A 73 4.64 -8.53 -1.77
N ASN A 74 5.57 -7.64 -2.12
CA ASN A 74 7.00 -7.82 -1.82
C ASN A 74 7.39 -7.54 -0.37
N CYS A 75 6.59 -6.79 0.40
CA CYS A 75 6.93 -6.49 1.79
C CYS A 75 6.87 -7.70 2.73
N LYS A 76 6.17 -8.79 2.33
CA LYS A 76 6.03 -10.06 3.09
C LYS A 76 5.59 -9.90 4.55
N ASP A 77 4.95 -8.77 4.87
CA ASP A 77 4.51 -8.43 6.21
C ASP A 77 2.99 -8.29 6.24
N THR A 78 2.33 -9.04 7.14
CA THR A 78 0.87 -9.05 7.27
C THR A 78 0.28 -7.69 7.64
N PHE A 79 0.91 -6.94 8.54
CA PHE A 79 0.47 -5.61 8.96
C PHE A 79 0.63 -4.60 7.82
N ALA A 80 1.79 -4.60 7.15
CA ALA A 80 2.01 -3.74 6.00
C ALA A 80 1.05 -4.06 4.86
N GLN A 81 0.95 -5.32 4.46
CA GLN A 81 0.03 -5.77 3.41
C GLN A 81 -1.39 -5.31 3.67
N LYS A 82 -1.89 -5.53 4.89
CA LYS A 82 -3.23 -5.06 5.27
C LYS A 82 -3.35 -3.55 5.11
N TYR A 83 -2.41 -2.79 5.68
CA TYR A 83 -2.47 -1.32 5.65
C TYR A 83 -2.40 -0.78 4.21
N LEU A 84 -1.47 -1.25 3.40
CA LEU A 84 -1.30 -0.78 2.02
C LEU A 84 -2.55 -1.05 1.18
N MET A 85 -3.14 -2.25 1.29
CA MET A 85 -4.38 -2.58 0.57
C MET A 85 -5.56 -1.71 1.04
N GLU A 86 -5.69 -1.44 2.35
CA GLU A 86 -6.74 -0.55 2.88
C GLU A 86 -6.55 0.89 2.39
N VAL A 87 -5.31 1.39 2.35
CA VAL A 87 -5.01 2.76 1.89
C VAL A 87 -5.29 2.94 0.40
N VAL A 88 -5.00 1.94 -0.44
CA VAL A 88 -5.36 1.99 -1.87
C VAL A 88 -6.86 2.24 -2.04
N ILE A 89 -7.68 1.46 -1.34
CA ILE A 89 -9.14 1.58 -1.40
C ILE A 89 -9.59 2.96 -0.92
N GLN A 90 -9.02 3.46 0.18
CA GLN A 90 -9.43 4.73 0.80
C GLN A 90 -9.01 5.97 0.04
N VAL A 91 -7.89 5.93 -0.69
CA VAL A 91 -7.26 7.11 -1.27
C VAL A 91 -7.59 7.30 -2.74
N PHE A 92 -7.74 6.21 -3.50
CA PHE A 92 -8.13 6.27 -4.90
C PHE A 92 -9.65 6.20 -5.04
N THR A 93 -10.20 6.86 -6.06
CA THR A 93 -11.65 6.97 -6.29
C THR A 93 -12.25 5.67 -6.82
N ASP A 94 -13.57 5.53 -6.68
CA ASP A 94 -14.32 4.35 -7.14
C ASP A 94 -14.16 4.08 -8.64
N ASP A 95 -14.05 5.13 -9.46
CA ASP A 95 -13.81 4.98 -10.90
C ASP A 95 -12.51 4.23 -11.19
N PHE A 96 -11.42 4.58 -10.49
CA PHE A 96 -10.16 3.86 -10.62
C PHE A 96 -10.28 2.41 -10.16
N HIS A 97 -11.02 2.16 -9.08
CA HIS A 97 -11.25 0.81 -8.58
C HIS A 97 -12.03 -0.04 -9.58
N LEU A 98 -13.10 0.51 -10.18
CA LEU A 98 -13.92 -0.20 -11.17
C LEU A 98 -13.11 -0.69 -12.37
N HIS A 99 -12.15 0.11 -12.85
CA HIS A 99 -11.27 -0.27 -13.95
C HIS A 99 -10.15 -1.24 -13.55
N THR A 100 -9.90 -1.42 -12.26
CA THR A 100 -8.75 -2.17 -11.76
C THR A 100 -9.06 -3.27 -10.74
N LEU A 101 -10.35 -3.61 -10.58
CA LEU A 101 -10.82 -4.71 -9.71
C LEU A 101 -10.07 -6.03 -9.97
N GLY A 102 -9.90 -6.38 -11.25
CA GLY A 102 -9.23 -7.63 -11.63
C GLY A 102 -7.78 -7.71 -11.11
N PRO A 103 -6.89 -6.79 -11.51
CA PRO A 103 -5.54 -6.68 -10.97
C PRO A 103 -5.49 -6.62 -9.43
N PHE A 104 -6.33 -5.78 -8.81
CA PHE A 104 -6.35 -5.64 -7.35
C PHE A 104 -6.72 -6.95 -6.64
N LEU A 105 -7.78 -7.62 -7.07
CA LEU A 105 -8.22 -8.91 -6.50
C LEU A 105 -7.19 -10.02 -6.75
N SER A 106 -6.52 -10.02 -7.91
CA SER A 106 -5.46 -11.00 -8.19
C SER A 106 -4.29 -10.93 -7.18
N VAL A 107 -4.02 -9.73 -6.66
CA VAL A 107 -2.98 -9.51 -5.65
C VAL A 107 -3.43 -9.94 -4.27
N THR A 108 -4.73 -9.86 -3.95
CA THR A 108 -5.25 -10.38 -2.67
C THR A 108 -4.94 -11.86 -2.45
N ALA A 109 -4.86 -12.66 -3.51
CA ALA A 109 -4.49 -14.06 -3.47
C ALA A 109 -2.99 -14.31 -3.19
N GLN A 110 -2.15 -13.29 -3.37
CA GLN A 110 -0.69 -13.36 -3.16
C GLN A 110 -0.26 -12.81 -1.79
N LEU A 111 -1.20 -12.25 -1.02
CA LEU A 111 -0.93 -11.74 0.32
C LEU A 111 -0.69 -12.89 1.31
N HIS A 112 -0.08 -12.54 2.44
CA HIS A 112 0.16 -13.50 3.50
C HIS A 112 -1.18 -14.09 4.02
N PRO A 113 -1.28 -15.40 4.31
CA PRO A 113 -2.56 -16.04 4.71
C PRO A 113 -3.23 -15.47 5.96
N LYS A 114 -2.46 -14.76 6.81
CA LYS A 114 -2.98 -14.07 8.01
C LYS A 114 -3.67 -12.73 7.68
N VAL A 115 -3.54 -12.22 6.46
CA VAL A 115 -4.24 -10.99 6.05
C VAL A 115 -5.73 -11.29 5.91
N ASN A 116 -6.57 -10.46 6.53
CA ASN A 116 -8.02 -10.62 6.47
C ASN A 116 -8.55 -10.09 5.13
N ILE A 117 -8.50 -10.94 4.10
CA ILE A 117 -8.95 -10.62 2.74
C ILE A 117 -10.44 -10.23 2.71
N LYS A 118 -11.28 -10.92 3.50
CA LYS A 118 -12.71 -10.62 3.61
C LYS A 118 -12.95 -9.16 3.99
N ARG A 119 -12.17 -8.63 4.94
CA ARG A 119 -12.27 -7.22 5.34
C ARG A 119 -11.84 -6.28 4.21
N ILE A 120 -10.75 -6.59 3.50
CA ILE A 120 -10.27 -5.77 2.36
C ILE A 120 -11.34 -5.71 1.26
N VAL A 121 -11.89 -6.85 0.87
CA VAL A 121 -12.93 -6.93 -0.16
C VAL A 121 -14.20 -6.20 0.26
N ASN A 122 -14.60 -6.30 1.53
CA ASN A 122 -15.76 -5.55 2.02
C ASN A 122 -15.56 -4.03 1.93
N MET A 123 -14.35 -3.52 2.12
CA MET A 123 -14.06 -2.07 2.00
C MET A 123 -14.14 -1.57 0.55
N LEU A 124 -14.03 -2.47 -0.43
CA LEU A 124 -14.12 -2.13 -1.86
C LEU A 124 -15.57 -2.05 -2.36
N ILE A 125 -16.51 -2.65 -1.63
CA ILE A 125 -17.91 -2.81 -2.04
C ILE A 125 -18.84 -1.83 -1.30
N ILE A 126 -18.41 -1.30 -0.16
CA ILE A 126 -19.19 -0.46 0.77
C ILE A 126 -18.70 0.98 0.66
#